data_AF-A0A942P9I9-F1
#
_entry.id   AF-A0A942P9I9-F1
#
_cell.length_a   1.000
_cell.length_b   1.000
_cell.length_c   1.000
_cell.angle_alpha   90.00
_cell.angle_beta   90.00
_cell.angle_gamma   90.00
#
_symmetry.space_group_name_H-M   'P 1'
#
loop_
_entity.id
_entity.type
_entity.pdbx_description
1 polymer ?
#
loop_
_entity_poly.entity_id
_entity_poly.type
_entity_poly.pdbx_seq_one_letter_code
_entity_poly.pdbx_strand_id
1 'polypeptide(L)'
;MTPALYHALEFSPRSETEMLARARDFRALMKRRRTVRDFSDRPVPRAIIENAVMTAATAPSGANQQPWSFVCISDAAVKSKIRVAAEEEEREFYKGGKTPGEWLDTLAPLGTDE
;
A
#
# COMPACT_ATOMS: atom_id res chain seq x y z
N MET A 1 -27.09 -23.38 9.24
CA MET A 1 -26.58 -21.99 9.22
C MET A 1 -25.62 -21.83 10.38
N THR A 2 -24.33 -21.62 10.11
CA THR A 2 -23.39 -21.20 11.16
C THR A 2 -23.88 -19.84 11.66
N PRO A 3 -24.16 -19.65 12.96
CA PRO A 3 -24.51 -18.33 13.46
C PRO A 3 -23.39 -17.36 13.11
N ALA A 4 -23.75 -16.18 12.61
CA ALA A 4 -22.79 -15.10 12.48
C ALA A 4 -22.20 -14.84 13.87
N LEU A 5 -20.93 -15.21 14.06
CA LEU A 5 -20.20 -14.92 15.28
C LEU A 5 -20.05 -13.40 15.36
N TYR A 6 -20.92 -12.77 16.13
CA TYR A 6 -20.74 -11.40 16.55
C TYR A 6 -19.54 -11.35 17.50
N HIS A 7 -18.47 -10.67 17.08
CA HIS A 7 -17.33 -10.38 17.94
C HIS A 7 -17.52 -8.97 18.50
N ALA A 8 -17.75 -8.89 19.82
CA ALA A 8 -17.87 -7.60 20.50
C ALA A 8 -16.54 -6.84 20.43
N LEU A 9 -16.62 -5.50 20.33
CA LEU A 9 -15.44 -4.66 20.39
C LEU A 9 -14.85 -4.73 21.81
N GLU A 10 -13.61 -5.20 21.93
CA GLU A 10 -12.81 -5.07 23.15
C GLU A 10 -12.32 -3.62 23.29
N PHE A 11 -13.15 -2.77 23.87
CA PHE A 11 -12.83 -1.36 24.09
C PHE A 11 -12.28 -1.14 25.51
N SER A 12 -11.05 -0.61 25.60
CA SER A 12 -10.47 -0.13 26.85
C SER A 12 -10.37 1.40 26.82
N PRO A 13 -11.07 2.12 27.72
CA PRO A 13 -10.99 3.58 27.78
C PRO A 13 -9.59 4.05 28.17
N ARG A 14 -9.22 5.25 27.71
CA ARG A 14 -7.93 5.90 27.99
C ARG A 14 -8.16 7.33 28.44
N SER A 15 -7.21 7.90 29.17
CA SER A 15 -7.25 9.34 29.50
C SER A 15 -7.05 10.18 28.24
N GLU A 16 -7.63 11.39 28.22
CA GLU A 16 -7.45 12.33 27.10
C GLU A 16 -5.97 12.65 26.86
N THR A 17 -5.18 12.78 27.93
CA THR A 17 -3.74 13.00 27.85
C THR A 17 -3.03 11.86 27.12
N GLU A 18 -3.35 10.61 27.45
CA GLU A 18 -2.78 9.44 26.77
C GLU A 18 -3.23 9.39 25.31
N MET A 19 -4.52 9.61 25.03
CA MET A 19 -5.06 9.63 23.67
C MET A 19 -4.35 10.67 22.80
N LEU A 20 -4.15 11.88 23.33
CA LEU A 20 -3.47 12.97 22.63
C LEU A 20 -2.00 12.66 22.37
N ALA A 21 -1.29 12.07 23.33
CA ALA A 21 0.10 11.64 23.16
C ALA A 21 0.22 10.62 22.02
N ARG A 22 -0.59 9.54 22.05
CA ARG A 22 -0.59 8.50 21.02
C ARG A 22 -0.92 9.04 19.63
N ALA A 23 -1.89 9.95 19.53
CA ALA A 23 -2.26 10.58 18.27
C ALA A 23 -1.09 11.42 17.68
N ARG A 24 -0.37 12.15 18.53
CA ARG A 24 0.81 12.93 18.12
C ARG A 24 1.95 12.02 17.65
N ASP A 25 2.22 10.95 18.37
CA ASP A 25 3.29 10.00 18.04
C ASP A 25 3.00 9.30 16.71
N PHE A 26 1.75 8.82 16.53
CA PHE A 26 1.34 8.20 15.27
C PHE A 26 1.41 9.17 14.10
N ARG A 27 0.94 10.42 14.28
CA ARG A 27 1.08 11.47 13.25
C ARG A 27 2.53 11.73 12.91
N ALA A 28 3.42 11.83 13.90
CA ALA A 28 4.84 12.04 13.70
C ALA A 28 5.48 10.88 12.92
N LEU A 29 5.12 9.63 13.25
CA LEU A 29 5.55 8.43 12.53
C LEU A 29 5.08 8.46 11.08
N MET A 30 3.79 8.68 10.84
CA MET A 30 3.21 8.70 9.50
C MET A 30 3.75 9.83 8.63
N LYS A 31 4.05 10.99 9.22
CA LYS A 31 4.66 12.14 8.53
C LYS A 31 6.03 11.81 7.92
N ARG A 32 6.77 10.84 8.48
CA ARG A 32 8.07 10.41 7.94
C ARG A 32 7.96 9.54 6.69
N ARG A 33 6.79 8.99 6.38
CA ARG A 33 6.59 8.14 5.21
C ARG A 33 6.80 8.95 3.92
N ARG A 34 7.61 8.42 3.02
CA ARG A 34 7.80 8.96 1.66
C ARG A 34 7.56 7.84 0.64
N THR A 35 7.14 8.20 -0.56
CA THR A 35 7.23 7.31 -1.70
C THR A 35 8.69 7.17 -2.07
N VAL A 36 9.23 5.96 -1.98
CA VAL A 36 10.60 5.60 -2.37
C VAL A 36 10.49 4.81 -3.66
N ARG A 37 11.35 5.12 -4.64
CA ARG A 37 11.35 4.46 -5.96
C ARG A 37 12.60 3.60 -6.20
N ASP A 38 13.64 3.79 -5.41
CA ASP A 38 14.86 2.99 -5.44
C ASP A 38 14.93 2.06 -4.22
N PHE A 39 14.97 0.76 -4.48
CA PHE A 39 14.95 -0.27 -3.43
C PHE A 39 16.26 -1.06 -3.41
N SER A 40 16.74 -1.41 -2.21
CA SER A 40 17.85 -2.34 -2.04
C SER A 40 17.44 -3.78 -2.40
N ASP A 41 18.41 -4.57 -2.87
CA ASP A 41 18.31 -6.01 -3.13
C ASP A 41 18.30 -6.89 -1.87
N ARG A 42 18.52 -6.30 -0.69
CA ARG A 42 18.52 -7.01 0.58
C ARG A 42 17.17 -7.71 0.83
N PRO A 43 17.16 -9.02 1.13
CA PRO A 43 15.93 -9.74 1.36
C PRO A 43 15.21 -9.26 2.62
N VAL A 44 13.87 -9.29 2.57
CA VAL A 44 13.00 -9.04 3.72
C VAL A 44 12.42 -10.37 4.19
N PRO A 45 12.49 -10.70 5.49
CA PRO A 45 11.84 -11.89 6.03
C PRO A 45 10.36 -11.96 5.68
N ARG A 46 9.91 -13.13 5.20
CA ARG A 46 8.52 -13.36 4.78
C ARG A 46 7.50 -13.00 5.85
N ALA A 47 7.77 -13.36 7.11
CA ALA A 47 6.87 -13.07 8.23
C ALA A 47 6.60 -11.57 8.43
N ILE A 48 7.54 -10.70 8.07
CA ILE A 48 7.34 -9.23 8.14
C ILE A 48 6.32 -8.80 7.08
N ILE A 49 6.44 -9.32 5.85
CA ILE A 49 5.49 -9.05 4.76
C ILE A 49 4.10 -9.57 5.12
N GLU A 50 4.01 -10.79 5.67
CA GLU A 50 2.74 -11.38 6.11
C GLU A 50 2.05 -10.52 7.18
N ASN A 51 2.78 -10.05 8.19
CA ASN A 51 2.20 -9.17 9.21
C ASN A 51 1.74 -7.83 8.63
N ALA A 52 2.46 -7.27 7.65
CA ALA A 52 2.01 -6.05 6.97
C ALA A 52 0.71 -6.27 6.18
N VAL A 53 0.60 -7.40 5.47
CA VAL A 53 -0.62 -7.79 4.75
C VAL A 53 -1.77 -8.04 5.73
N MET A 54 -1.54 -8.79 6.80
CA MET A 54 -2.56 -9.06 7.82
C MET A 54 -3.04 -7.79 8.51
N THR A 55 -2.16 -6.80 8.70
CA THR A 55 -2.53 -5.46 9.18
C THR A 55 -3.42 -4.73 8.18
N ALA A 56 -3.12 -4.79 6.87
CA ALA A 56 -3.96 -4.19 5.84
C ALA A 56 -5.35 -4.87 5.76
N ALA A 57 -5.38 -6.19 5.96
CA ALA A 57 -6.60 -6.99 5.91
C ALA A 57 -7.59 -6.70 7.07
N THR A 58 -7.19 -5.95 8.11
CA THR A 58 -8.12 -5.50 9.16
C THR A 58 -8.99 -4.31 8.73
N ALA A 59 -8.80 -3.78 7.52
CA ALA A 59 -9.66 -2.72 7.00
C ALA A 59 -11.14 -3.16 6.98
N PRO A 60 -12.10 -2.28 7.29
CA PRO A 60 -13.51 -2.60 7.15
C PRO A 60 -13.88 -2.78 5.68
N SER A 61 -14.81 -3.70 5.39
CA SER A 61 -15.39 -3.89 4.05
C SER A 61 -16.91 -3.95 4.10
N GLY A 62 -17.55 -3.57 3.00
CA GLY A 62 -19.01 -3.68 2.85
C GLY A 62 -19.46 -5.11 3.11
N ALA A 63 -20.43 -5.28 4.01
CA ALA A 63 -20.91 -6.59 4.46
C ALA A 63 -19.79 -7.58 4.90
N ASN A 64 -18.64 -7.06 5.38
CA ASN A 64 -17.46 -7.84 5.75
C ASN A 64 -16.95 -8.79 4.65
N GLN A 65 -17.13 -8.42 3.38
CA GLN A 65 -16.77 -9.29 2.24
C GLN A 65 -15.27 -9.55 2.09
N GLN A 66 -14.43 -8.69 2.66
CA GLN A 66 -12.97 -8.75 2.55
C GLN A 66 -12.50 -8.98 1.09
N PRO A 67 -12.94 -8.14 0.13
CA PRO A 67 -12.83 -8.42 -1.30
C PRO A 67 -11.41 -8.15 -1.87
N TRP A 68 -10.38 -8.33 -1.04
CA TRP A 68 -8.99 -8.07 -1.39
C TRP A 68 -8.23 -9.39 -1.54
N SER A 69 -7.35 -9.43 -2.54
CA SER A 69 -6.34 -10.46 -2.71
C SER A 69 -4.97 -9.80 -2.76
N PHE A 70 -4.06 -10.26 -1.90
CA PHE A 70 -2.67 -9.78 -1.86
C PHE A 70 -1.76 -10.82 -2.52
N VAL A 71 -1.08 -10.43 -3.61
CA VAL A 71 -0.17 -11.30 -4.35
C VAL A 71 1.27 -10.87 -4.06
N CYS A 72 1.98 -11.65 -3.25
CA CYS A 72 3.37 -11.39 -2.89
C CYS A 72 4.32 -12.19 -3.81
N ILE A 73 5.18 -11.49 -4.56
CA ILE A 73 6.03 -12.10 -5.59
C ILE A 73 7.50 -11.93 -5.22
N SER A 74 8.17 -13.03 -4.90
CA SER A 74 9.62 -13.05 -4.64
C SER A 74 10.44 -13.57 -5.82
N ASP A 75 9.83 -14.35 -6.73
CA ASP A 75 10.52 -14.94 -7.88
C ASP A 75 11.03 -13.87 -8.86
N ALA A 76 12.33 -13.93 -9.17
CA ALA A 76 12.98 -12.92 -9.99
C ALA A 76 12.49 -12.95 -11.45
N ALA A 77 12.21 -14.13 -12.00
CA ALA A 77 11.74 -14.27 -13.37
C ALA A 77 10.31 -13.71 -13.52
N VAL A 78 9.43 -13.98 -12.56
CA VAL A 78 8.08 -13.39 -12.52
C VAL A 78 8.14 -11.88 -12.37
N LYS A 79 8.97 -11.34 -11.46
CA LYS A 79 9.17 -9.89 -11.32
C LYS A 79 9.66 -9.25 -12.63
N SER A 80 10.60 -9.91 -13.33
CA SER A 80 11.11 -9.41 -14.62
C SER A 80 10.01 -9.36 -15.68
N LYS A 81 9.13 -10.37 -15.75
CA LYS A 81 8.00 -10.37 -16.70
C LYS A 81 7.01 -9.23 -16.41
N ILE A 82 6.69 -9.01 -15.12
CA ILE A 82 5.80 -7.91 -14.70
C ILE A 82 6.41 -6.56 -15.05
N ARG A 83 7.72 -6.37 -14.78
CA ARG A 83 8.42 -5.14 -15.12
C ARG A 83 8.32 -4.81 -16.61
N VAL A 84 8.62 -5.76 -17.49
CA VAL A 84 8.57 -5.55 -18.95
C VAL A 84 7.16 -5.15 -19.39
N ALA A 85 6.13 -5.83 -18.89
CA ALA A 85 4.74 -5.50 -19.23
C ALA A 85 4.32 -4.11 -18.72
N ALA A 86 4.74 -3.74 -17.50
CA ALA A 86 4.45 -2.42 -16.93
C ALA A 86 5.17 -1.29 -17.71
N GLU A 87 6.45 -1.47 -18.08
CA GLU A 87 7.22 -0.49 -18.85
C GLU A 87 6.72 -0.34 -20.30
N GLU A 88 6.06 -1.37 -20.86
CA GLU A 88 5.36 -1.25 -22.15
C GLU A 88 4.12 -0.36 -22.04
N GLU A 89 3.28 -0.57 -21.03
CA GLU A 89 2.09 0.27 -20.80
C GLU A 89 2.46 1.72 -20.44
N GLU A 90 3.49 1.93 -19.61
CA GLU A 90 3.98 3.28 -19.27
C GLU A 90 4.51 4.01 -20.52
N ARG A 91 5.20 3.32 -21.42
CA ARG A 91 5.65 3.94 -22.69
C ARG A 91 4.46 4.39 -23.54
N GLU A 92 3.41 3.58 -23.64
CA GLU A 92 2.17 3.98 -24.32
C GLU A 92 1.44 5.12 -23.61
N PHE A 93 1.49 5.15 -22.28
CA PHE A 93 0.90 6.23 -21.47
C PHE A 93 1.59 7.58 -21.73
N TYR A 94 2.92 7.64 -21.68
CA TYR A 94 3.67 8.89 -21.89
C TYR A 94 3.82 9.28 -23.36
N LYS A 95 4.01 8.31 -24.28
CA LYS A 95 4.35 8.58 -25.70
C LYS A 95 3.19 8.36 -26.67
N GLY A 96 2.18 7.58 -26.28
CA GLY A 96 1.04 7.22 -27.13
C GLY A 96 -0.06 8.28 -27.21
N GLY A 97 0.14 9.47 -26.64
CA GLY A 97 -0.80 10.60 -26.74
C GLY A 97 -2.12 10.43 -25.97
N LYS A 98 -2.24 9.40 -25.12
CA LYS A 98 -3.43 9.12 -24.29
C LYS A 98 -3.52 10.01 -23.04
N THR A 99 -2.44 10.72 -22.71
CA THR A 99 -2.34 11.49 -21.48
C THR A 99 -2.55 12.98 -21.75
N PRO A 100 -3.52 13.64 -21.11
CA PRO A 100 -3.69 15.09 -21.21
C PRO A 100 -2.41 15.83 -20.80
N GLY A 101 -2.05 16.89 -21.53
CA GLY A 101 -0.83 17.67 -21.26
C GLY A 101 -0.73 18.17 -19.81
N GLU A 102 -1.84 18.63 -19.23
CA GLU A 102 -1.90 19.09 -17.83
C GLU A 102 -1.51 17.99 -16.82
N TRP A 103 -1.77 16.73 -17.15
CA TRP A 103 -1.38 15.61 -16.30
C TRP A 103 0.12 15.33 -16.38
N LEU A 104 0.72 15.45 -17.56
CA LEU A 104 2.17 15.31 -17.74
C LEU A 104 2.93 16.40 -16.96
N ASP A 105 2.45 17.64 -17.01
CA ASP A 105 3.03 18.76 -16.25
C ASP A 105 2.98 18.51 -14.74
N THR A 106 1.92 17.84 -14.26
CA THR A 106 1.76 17.48 -12.85
C THR A 106 2.74 16.38 -12.42
N LEU A 107 3.09 15.47 -13.33
CA LEU A 107 4.03 14.37 -13.06
C LEU A 107 5.49 14.78 -13.20
N ALA A 108 5.80 15.79 -14.02
CA ALA A 108 7.18 16.23 -14.29
C ALA A 108 8.05 16.45 -13.02
N PRO A 109 7.55 17.08 -11.92
CA PRO A 109 8.35 17.24 -10.70
C PRO A 109 8.70 15.93 -9.98
N LEU A 110 8.05 14.82 -10.33
CA LEU A 110 8.27 13.51 -9.72
C LEU A 110 9.39 12.72 -10.40
N GLY A 111 9.82 13.11 -11.61
CA GLY A 111 10.87 12.46 -12.39
C GLY A 111 10.54 10.99 -12.70
N THR A 112 9.34 10.73 -13.23
CA THR A 112 8.82 9.38 -13.51
C THR A 112 8.64 9.10 -15.01
N ASP A 113 9.25 9.93 -15.85
CA ASP A 113 9.13 9.97 -17.30
C ASP A 113 10.24 9.19 -18.05
N GLU A 114 11.19 8.60 -17.32
CA GLU A 114 12.26 7.70 -17.79
C GLU A 114 12.18 6.31 -17.17
#